data_AF-A0A7S8IJV0-F1
#
_entry.id   AF-A0A7S8IJV0-F1
#
_cell.length_a   1.000
_cell.length_b   1.000
_cell.length_c   1.000
_cell.angle_alpha   90.00
_cell.angle_beta   90.00
_cell.angle_gamma   90.00
#
_symmetry.space_group_name_H-M   'P 1'
#
loop_
_entity.id
_entity.type
_entity.pdbx_description
1 polymer ?
#
loop_
_entity_poly.entity_id
_entity_poly.type
_entity_poly.pdbx_seq_one_letter_code
_entity_poly.pdbx_strand_id
1 'polypeptide(L)'
;MPLAQSDLTANPAFLDRITAQSRDFLEVNGRMPRLASIFATQQRWLMAHIGLTLHWRNRDGEDREALNPARFAQEVEAHSVASANTAAAFLVEMHQYGVIRTRPSATDRRLRLYEPTPVTIGAIDVWMRIHLATLDALDGADRGTLYAQAPDGLQTIQPLIAVGLLSSHPIREPTQDFSQFMWLNNGFLIMERLIASVEQEDATQERAITGLTSVSRIAEGLSLSRTHAARKIREAEAAGSLGWEGQRGRSRLWISNQFRHQFLLIQAEKLAIIDAAFEQCFGSPQLPVPELENNPRIIS
;
A
#
# COMPACT_ATOMS: atom_id res chain seq x y z
N MET A 1 -20.44 4.33 6.63
CA MET A 1 -19.52 5.43 7.01
C MET A 1 -18.13 4.82 7.17
N PRO A 2 -17.12 5.33 6.47
CA PRO A 2 -15.78 4.73 6.51
C PRO A 2 -15.11 4.95 7.86
N LEU A 3 -14.29 3.98 8.28
CA LEU A 3 -13.47 4.03 9.48
C LEU A 3 -12.40 5.13 9.35
N ALA A 4 -12.36 6.04 10.32
CA ALA A 4 -11.29 7.03 10.37
C ALA A 4 -9.99 6.41 10.91
N GLN A 5 -8.86 7.02 10.55
CA GLN A 5 -7.55 6.60 11.05
C GLN A 5 -7.48 6.56 12.59
N SER A 6 -8.09 7.55 13.27
CA SER A 6 -8.17 7.59 14.73
C SER A 6 -8.91 6.39 15.31
N ASP A 7 -10.02 5.98 14.68
CA ASP A 7 -10.86 4.87 15.15
C ASP A 7 -10.11 3.55 15.02
N LEU A 8 -9.39 3.36 13.91
CA LEU A 8 -8.53 2.21 13.69
C LEU A 8 -7.43 2.14 14.75
N THR A 9 -6.73 3.24 15.02
CA THR A 9 -5.62 3.25 16.01
C THR A 9 -6.10 3.09 17.45
N ALA A 10 -7.34 3.47 17.75
CA ALA A 10 -7.95 3.30 19.07
C ALA A 10 -8.52 1.89 19.29
N ASN A 11 -8.69 1.10 18.23
CA ASN A 11 -9.21 -0.26 18.34
C ASN A 11 -8.19 -1.18 19.04
N PRO A 12 -8.54 -1.80 20.20
CA PRO A 12 -7.63 -2.66 20.94
C PRO A 12 -7.08 -3.85 20.13
N ALA A 13 -7.82 -4.33 19.14
CA ALA A 13 -7.40 -5.43 18.27
C ALA A 13 -6.51 -4.98 17.11
N PHE A 14 -6.28 -3.68 16.92
CA PHE A 14 -5.67 -3.15 15.70
C PHE A 14 -4.30 -3.72 15.42
N LEU A 15 -3.42 -3.74 16.42
CA LEU A 15 -2.09 -4.31 16.25
C LEU A 15 -2.14 -5.80 15.90
N ASP A 16 -2.98 -6.58 16.55
CA ASP A 16 -3.12 -8.01 16.25
C ASP A 16 -3.55 -8.21 14.80
N ARG A 17 -4.49 -7.39 14.31
CA ARG A 17 -4.94 -7.43 12.91
C ARG A 17 -3.86 -7.00 11.94
N ILE A 18 -3.12 -5.95 12.24
CA ILE A 18 -1.98 -5.51 11.42
C ILE A 18 -0.87 -6.57 11.41
N THR A 19 -0.62 -7.25 12.54
CA THR A 19 0.37 -8.32 12.63
C THR A 19 -0.03 -9.53 11.79
N ALA A 20 -1.32 -9.90 11.78
CA ALA A 20 -1.86 -10.93 10.90
C ALA A 20 -1.72 -10.52 9.42
N GLN A 21 -2.13 -9.30 9.08
CA GLN A 21 -1.98 -8.72 7.75
C GLN A 21 -0.53 -8.74 7.25
N SER A 22 0.43 -8.39 8.12
CA SER A 22 1.87 -8.45 7.80
C SER A 22 2.32 -9.86 7.43
N ARG A 23 1.80 -10.89 8.12
CA ARG A 23 2.12 -12.30 7.80
C ARG A 23 1.57 -12.69 6.43
N ASP A 24 0.35 -12.28 6.11
CA ASP A 24 -0.26 -12.54 4.80
C ASP A 24 0.57 -11.89 3.66
N PHE A 25 1.04 -10.66 3.84
CA PHE A 25 1.92 -10.02 2.86
C PHE A 25 3.27 -10.74 2.71
N LEU A 26 3.85 -11.23 3.81
CA LEU A 26 5.10 -11.99 3.76
C LEU A 26 4.92 -13.34 3.06
N GLU A 27 3.79 -14.01 3.26
CA GLU A 27 3.43 -15.25 2.56
C GLU A 27 3.26 -15.02 1.06
N VAL A 28 2.53 -13.97 0.67
CA VAL A 28 2.36 -13.58 -0.74
C VAL A 28 3.71 -13.24 -1.38
N ASN A 29 4.57 -12.50 -0.68
CA ASN A 29 5.93 -12.22 -1.16
C ASN A 29 6.73 -13.52 -1.36
N GLY A 30 6.62 -14.51 -0.47
CA GLY A 30 7.27 -15.81 -0.62
C GLY A 30 6.86 -16.55 -1.91
N ARG A 31 5.60 -16.39 -2.33
CA ARG A 31 5.06 -16.98 -3.56
C ARG A 31 5.40 -16.18 -4.82
N MET A 32 5.45 -14.86 -4.71
CA MET A 32 5.62 -13.92 -5.84
C MET A 32 6.74 -12.89 -5.61
N PRO A 33 7.99 -13.31 -5.33
CA PRO A 33 9.03 -12.41 -4.86
C PRO A 33 9.45 -11.35 -5.90
N ARG A 34 9.43 -11.72 -7.19
CA ARG A 34 9.72 -10.77 -8.28
C ARG A 34 8.69 -9.65 -8.33
N LEU A 35 7.42 -9.99 -8.15
CA LEU A 35 6.35 -9.01 -8.22
C LEU A 35 6.35 -8.10 -7.00
N ALA A 36 6.54 -8.66 -5.80
CA ALA A 36 6.70 -7.89 -4.58
C ALA A 36 7.90 -6.93 -4.62
N SER A 37 9.00 -7.32 -5.26
CA SER A 37 10.19 -6.46 -5.42
C SER A 37 9.95 -5.19 -6.25
N ILE A 38 8.87 -5.14 -7.04
CA ILE A 38 8.51 -3.94 -7.81
C ILE A 38 7.95 -2.87 -6.88
N PHE A 39 7.15 -3.27 -5.90
CA PHE A 39 6.54 -2.41 -4.87
C PHE A 39 7.47 -2.19 -3.67
N ALA A 40 8.75 -2.50 -3.83
CA ALA A 40 9.76 -2.54 -2.78
C ALA A 40 10.04 -1.18 -2.12
N THR A 41 9.76 -0.07 -2.79
CA THR A 41 9.92 1.29 -2.27
C THR A 41 8.61 2.07 -2.40
N GLN A 42 8.42 3.06 -1.53
CA GLN A 42 7.24 3.92 -1.56
C GLN A 42 7.07 4.61 -2.93
N GLN A 43 8.14 5.18 -3.48
CA GLN A 43 8.11 5.84 -4.78
C GLN A 43 7.61 4.90 -5.90
N ARG A 44 8.12 3.66 -5.95
CA ARG A 44 7.72 2.68 -6.97
C ARG A 44 6.30 2.19 -6.75
N TRP A 45 5.89 2.04 -5.50
CA TRP A 45 4.53 1.69 -5.14
C TRP A 45 3.51 2.76 -5.58
N LEU A 46 3.80 4.04 -5.33
CA LEU A 46 2.97 5.16 -5.80
C LEU A 46 2.96 5.28 -7.32
N MET A 47 4.11 5.12 -7.99
CA MET A 47 4.18 5.07 -9.45
C MET A 47 3.32 3.92 -10.03
N ALA A 48 3.30 2.75 -9.40
CA ALA A 48 2.45 1.65 -9.85
C ALA A 48 0.95 1.97 -9.71
N HIS A 49 0.53 2.62 -8.62
CA HIS A 49 -0.85 3.08 -8.45
C HIS A 49 -1.28 4.11 -9.51
N ILE A 50 -0.38 5.02 -9.90
CA ILE A 50 -0.62 5.94 -11.02
C ILE A 50 -0.80 5.17 -12.34
N GLY A 51 0.07 4.18 -12.59
CA GLY A 51 -0.01 3.36 -13.81
C GLY A 51 -1.31 2.57 -13.92
N LEU A 52 -1.76 1.98 -12.82
CA LEU A 52 -3.04 1.27 -12.73
C LEU A 52 -4.23 2.23 -12.95
N THR A 53 -4.17 3.42 -12.38
CA THR A 53 -5.21 4.45 -12.57
C THR A 53 -5.33 4.83 -14.04
N LEU A 54 -4.21 5.10 -14.72
CA LEU A 54 -4.19 5.40 -16.16
C LEU A 54 -4.66 4.23 -17.03
N HIS A 55 -4.42 2.99 -16.61
CA HIS A 55 -4.94 1.82 -17.32
C HIS A 55 -6.47 1.79 -17.32
N TRP A 56 -7.09 2.09 -16.17
CA TRP A 56 -8.55 2.03 -16.01
C TRP A 56 -9.30 3.32 -16.34
N ARG A 57 -8.62 4.47 -16.45
CA ARG A 57 -9.20 5.73 -16.94
C ARG A 57 -9.68 5.63 -18.40
N ASN A 58 -9.04 4.80 -19.24
CA ASN A 58 -9.46 4.56 -20.63
C ASN A 58 -10.72 3.66 -20.76
N ARG A 59 -11.69 3.79 -19.85
CA ARG A 59 -12.90 2.96 -19.81
C ARG A 59 -13.81 3.22 -21.01
N ASP A 60 -13.80 4.45 -21.53
CA ASP A 60 -14.65 4.87 -22.64
C ASP A 60 -13.97 4.67 -24.02
N GLY A 61 -12.77 4.07 -24.05
CA GLY A 61 -12.05 3.75 -25.29
C GLY A 61 -11.23 4.90 -25.88
N GLU A 62 -11.09 6.01 -25.16
CA GLU A 62 -10.22 7.12 -25.53
C GLU A 62 -8.74 6.84 -25.22
N ASP A 63 -7.97 6.43 -26.24
CA ASP A 63 -6.53 6.12 -26.09
C ASP A 63 -5.69 7.29 -25.54
N ARG A 64 -6.18 8.53 -25.60
CA ARG A 64 -5.54 9.70 -24.98
C ARG A 64 -5.49 9.64 -23.44
N GLU A 65 -6.38 8.87 -22.83
CA GLU A 65 -6.51 8.65 -21.40
C GLU A 65 -5.83 7.34 -20.93
N ALA A 66 -5.34 6.54 -21.88
CA ALA A 66 -4.67 5.28 -21.62
C ALA A 66 -3.26 5.45 -21.07
N LEU A 67 -2.79 4.40 -20.39
CA LEU A 67 -1.40 4.29 -19.95
C LEU A 67 -0.43 4.30 -21.14
N ASN A 68 0.25 5.42 -21.32
CA ASN A 68 1.35 5.61 -22.27
C ASN A 68 2.52 6.35 -21.59
N PRO A 69 3.75 6.29 -22.14
CA PRO A 69 4.92 6.91 -21.52
C PRO A 69 4.77 8.38 -21.15
N ALA A 70 4.21 9.18 -22.06
CA ALA A 70 4.12 10.63 -21.88
C ALA A 70 3.13 10.99 -20.76
N ARG A 71 1.95 10.36 -20.77
CA ARG A 71 0.94 10.55 -19.71
C ARG A 71 1.42 10.04 -18.37
N PHE A 72 2.05 8.87 -18.34
CA PHE A 72 2.59 8.34 -17.11
C PHE A 72 3.63 9.26 -16.48
N ALA A 73 4.60 9.75 -17.27
CA ALA A 73 5.59 10.70 -16.78
C ALA A 73 4.94 12.00 -16.31
N GLN A 74 3.96 12.52 -17.05
CA GLN A 74 3.20 13.72 -16.69
C GLN A 74 2.49 13.56 -15.33
N GLU A 75 1.75 12.48 -15.11
CA GLU A 75 1.02 12.25 -13.85
C GLU A 75 1.99 12.04 -12.67
N VAL A 76 3.07 11.28 -12.88
CA VAL A 76 4.09 11.04 -11.85
C VAL A 76 4.77 12.34 -11.40
N GLU A 77 5.08 13.22 -12.35
CA GLU A 77 5.68 14.53 -12.08
C GLU A 77 4.66 15.51 -11.47
N ALA A 78 3.43 15.55 -11.98
CA ALA A 78 2.36 16.39 -11.44
C ALA A 78 2.05 16.06 -9.97
N HIS A 79 2.11 14.78 -9.61
CA HIS A 79 2.00 14.34 -8.23
C HIS A 79 3.32 14.41 -7.46
N SER A 80 4.41 14.93 -8.00
CA SER A 80 5.73 15.02 -7.32
C SER A 80 6.21 13.68 -6.73
N VAL A 81 5.88 12.56 -7.37
CA VAL A 81 6.31 11.23 -6.91
C VAL A 81 7.74 10.95 -7.39
N ALA A 82 8.05 11.31 -8.63
CA ALA A 82 9.38 11.19 -9.21
C ALA A 82 9.55 12.13 -10.41
N SER A 83 10.78 12.25 -10.91
CA SER A 83 11.03 12.97 -12.18
C SER A 83 10.47 12.19 -13.38
N ALA A 84 10.19 12.89 -14.49
CA ALA A 84 9.79 12.27 -15.75
C ALA A 84 10.78 11.20 -16.23
N ASN A 85 12.10 11.41 -16.05
CA ASN A 85 13.13 10.44 -16.40
C ASN A 85 13.05 9.16 -15.55
N THR A 86 12.82 9.32 -14.25
CA THR A 86 12.62 8.20 -13.32
C THR A 86 11.35 7.42 -13.69
N ALA A 87 10.27 8.12 -14.02
CA ALA A 87 9.02 7.51 -14.46
C ALA A 87 9.19 6.70 -15.77
N ALA A 88 9.90 7.26 -16.75
CA ALA A 88 10.20 6.58 -18.00
C ALA A 88 11.05 5.31 -17.78
N ALA A 89 12.09 5.40 -16.95
CA ALA A 89 12.93 4.26 -16.60
C ALA A 89 12.11 3.17 -15.89
N PHE A 90 11.22 3.54 -14.98
CA PHE A 90 10.31 2.61 -14.31
C PHE A 90 9.41 1.87 -15.30
N LEU A 91 8.77 2.54 -16.25
CA LEU A 91 7.95 1.86 -17.26
C LEU A 91 8.74 0.89 -18.14
N VAL A 92 9.95 1.27 -18.56
CA VAL A 92 10.83 0.37 -19.33
C VAL A 92 11.14 -0.89 -18.52
N GLU A 93 11.46 -0.72 -17.25
CA GLU A 93 11.73 -1.81 -16.31
C GLU A 93 10.49 -2.72 -16.14
N MET A 94 9.30 -2.13 -15.93
CA MET A 94 8.04 -2.88 -15.79
C MET A 94 7.73 -3.71 -17.03
N HIS A 95 8.00 -3.17 -18.22
CA HIS A 95 7.83 -3.89 -19.47
C HIS A 95 8.87 -5.01 -19.61
N GLN A 96 10.15 -4.73 -19.32
CA GLN A 96 11.24 -5.69 -19.41
C GLN A 96 11.01 -6.91 -18.50
N TYR A 97 10.46 -6.70 -17.31
CA TYR A 97 10.16 -7.78 -16.36
C TYR A 97 8.77 -8.40 -16.52
N GLY A 98 7.99 -8.04 -17.54
CA GLY A 98 6.69 -8.66 -17.84
C GLY A 98 5.57 -8.28 -16.87
N VAL A 99 5.72 -7.15 -16.17
CA VAL A 99 4.72 -6.59 -15.24
C VAL A 99 3.61 -5.91 -16.03
N ILE A 100 4.01 -5.24 -17.11
CA ILE A 100 3.13 -4.64 -18.11
C ILE A 100 3.49 -5.20 -19.49
N ARG A 101 2.54 -5.15 -20.42
CA ARG A 101 2.74 -5.51 -21.83
C ARG A 101 2.23 -4.40 -22.73
N THR A 102 2.68 -4.38 -23.98
CA THR A 102 2.14 -3.44 -24.98
C THR A 102 0.75 -3.87 -25.43
N ARG A 103 -0.12 -2.89 -25.65
CA ARG A 103 -1.43 -3.05 -26.30
C ARG A 103 -1.48 -2.17 -27.56
N PRO A 104 -2.11 -2.63 -28.66
CA PRO A 104 -2.37 -1.75 -29.79
C PRO A 104 -3.32 -0.60 -29.40
N SER A 105 -3.07 0.58 -29.96
CA SER A 105 -4.02 1.70 -29.95
C SER A 105 -5.10 1.46 -31.01
N ALA A 106 -6.34 1.78 -30.65
CA ALA A 106 -7.49 1.78 -31.55
C ALA A 106 -7.46 2.96 -32.53
N THR A 107 -6.88 4.11 -32.11
CA THR A 107 -6.92 5.35 -32.89
C THR A 107 -5.62 5.68 -33.63
N ASP A 108 -4.45 5.33 -33.09
CA ASP A 108 -3.14 5.63 -33.70
C ASP A 108 -2.12 4.51 -33.44
N ARG A 109 -1.79 3.76 -34.49
CA ARG A 109 -0.83 2.64 -34.45
C ARG A 109 0.59 3.05 -34.02
N ARG A 110 0.92 4.34 -34.03
CA ARG A 110 2.22 4.85 -33.55
C ARG A 110 2.25 5.03 -32.04
N LEU A 111 1.10 5.13 -31.38
CA LEU A 111 1.02 5.22 -29.93
C LEU A 111 1.37 3.88 -29.29
N ARG A 112 2.38 3.91 -28.42
CA ARG A 112 2.73 2.77 -27.57
C ARG A 112 1.93 2.84 -26.28
N LEU A 113 0.89 2.02 -26.20
CA LEU A 113 0.09 1.85 -24.98
C LEU A 113 0.58 0.64 -24.18
N TYR A 114 0.42 0.71 -22.87
CA TYR A 114 0.69 -0.40 -21.97
C TYR A 114 -0.54 -0.79 -21.18
N GLU A 115 -0.58 -2.05 -20.78
CA GLU A 115 -1.54 -2.57 -19.81
C GLU A 115 -0.83 -3.51 -18.83
N PRO A 116 -1.26 -3.60 -17.57
CA PRO A 116 -0.79 -4.61 -16.63
C PRO A 116 -1.04 -6.01 -17.18
N THR A 117 -0.13 -6.95 -16.91
CA THR A 117 -0.38 -8.37 -17.23
C THR A 117 -1.42 -8.96 -16.29
N PRO A 118 -2.09 -10.07 -16.67
CA PRO A 118 -3.06 -10.74 -15.79
C PRO A 118 -2.48 -11.14 -14.43
N VAL A 119 -1.20 -11.52 -14.39
CA VAL A 119 -0.49 -11.84 -13.14
C VAL A 119 -0.37 -10.62 -12.23
N THR A 120 -0.06 -9.45 -12.80
CA THR A 120 -0.03 -8.18 -12.06
C THR A 120 -1.41 -7.83 -11.51
N ILE A 121 -2.47 -7.92 -12.33
CA ILE A 121 -3.84 -7.68 -11.87
C ILE A 121 -4.22 -8.63 -10.72
N GLY A 122 -3.93 -9.93 -10.85
CA GLY A 122 -4.20 -10.91 -9.80
C GLY A 122 -3.48 -10.62 -8.49
N ALA A 123 -2.25 -10.11 -8.52
CA ALA A 123 -1.53 -9.75 -7.31
C ALA A 123 -2.09 -8.50 -6.62
N ILE A 124 -2.55 -7.51 -7.40
CA ILE A 124 -3.24 -6.33 -6.85
C ILE A 124 -4.59 -6.74 -6.25
N ASP A 125 -5.30 -7.68 -6.87
CA ASP A 125 -6.54 -8.25 -6.30
C ASP A 125 -6.28 -8.95 -4.96
N VAL A 126 -5.22 -9.74 -4.85
CA VAL A 126 -4.81 -10.35 -3.57
C VAL A 126 -4.46 -9.29 -2.52
N TRP A 127 -3.71 -8.26 -2.90
CA TRP A 127 -3.40 -7.13 -2.01
C TRP A 127 -4.67 -6.44 -1.50
N MET A 128 -5.65 -6.23 -2.38
CA MET A 128 -6.94 -5.63 -2.02
C MET A 128 -7.71 -6.52 -1.02
N ARG A 129 -7.80 -7.83 -1.29
CA ARG A 129 -8.50 -8.78 -0.42
C ARG A 129 -7.89 -8.87 0.97
N ILE A 130 -6.56 -8.80 1.09
CA ILE A 130 -5.89 -8.78 2.39
C ILE A 130 -6.35 -7.57 3.20
N HIS A 131 -6.36 -6.37 2.62
CA HIS A 131 -6.81 -5.16 3.33
C HIS A 131 -8.29 -5.20 3.71
N LEU A 132 -9.16 -5.69 2.81
CA LEU A 132 -10.59 -5.84 3.12
C LEU A 132 -10.81 -6.85 4.26
N ALA A 133 -10.10 -7.97 4.25
CA ALA A 133 -10.17 -8.94 5.33
C ALA A 133 -9.68 -8.36 6.66
N THR A 134 -8.65 -7.51 6.65
CA THR A 134 -8.21 -6.77 7.84
C THR A 134 -9.31 -5.86 8.37
N LEU A 135 -9.96 -5.08 7.49
CA LEU A 135 -11.07 -4.19 7.87
C LEU A 135 -12.25 -4.97 8.45
N ASP A 136 -12.69 -6.03 7.77
CA ASP A 136 -13.79 -6.88 8.22
C ASP A 136 -13.47 -7.56 9.57
N ALA A 137 -12.21 -7.90 9.83
CA ALA A 137 -11.77 -8.44 11.12
C ALA A 137 -11.70 -7.40 12.26
N LEU A 138 -11.78 -6.10 11.95
CA LEU A 138 -11.77 -5.00 12.91
C LEU A 138 -13.17 -4.57 13.33
N ASP A 139 -14.13 -4.57 12.40
CA ASP A 139 -15.49 -4.06 12.63
C ASP A 139 -16.62 -5.08 12.37
N GLY A 140 -16.30 -6.26 11.84
CA GLY A 140 -17.26 -7.34 11.56
C GLY A 140 -18.11 -7.12 10.32
N ALA A 141 -17.76 -6.20 9.42
CA ALA A 141 -18.46 -6.03 8.16
C ALA A 141 -18.14 -7.16 7.15
N ASP A 142 -18.72 -7.07 5.95
CA ASP A 142 -18.63 -8.09 4.90
C ASP A 142 -18.08 -7.53 3.57
N ARG A 143 -17.09 -6.64 3.65
CA ARG A 143 -16.51 -5.97 2.48
C ARG A 143 -15.88 -6.96 1.52
N GLY A 144 -15.22 -8.00 2.03
CA GLY A 144 -14.58 -9.04 1.24
C GLY A 144 -15.58 -9.81 0.34
N THR A 145 -16.75 -10.16 0.88
CA THR A 145 -17.80 -10.83 0.11
C THR A 145 -18.40 -9.92 -0.95
N LEU A 146 -18.75 -8.69 -0.58
CA LEU A 146 -19.31 -7.70 -1.50
C LEU A 146 -18.35 -7.43 -2.67
N TYR A 147 -17.06 -7.25 -2.36
CA TYR A 147 -16.01 -7.09 -3.37
C TYR A 147 -15.90 -8.31 -4.29
N ALA A 148 -15.97 -9.53 -3.73
CA ALA A 148 -15.91 -10.76 -4.51
C ALA A 148 -17.09 -10.95 -5.48
N GLN A 149 -18.24 -10.33 -5.19
CA GLN A 149 -19.42 -10.35 -6.05
C GLN A 149 -19.39 -9.32 -7.17
N ALA A 150 -18.41 -8.40 -7.20
CA ALA A 150 -18.27 -7.35 -8.21
C ALA A 150 -17.18 -7.71 -9.24
N PRO A 151 -17.53 -8.15 -10.46
CA PRO A 151 -16.55 -8.59 -11.47
C PRO A 151 -15.51 -7.52 -11.84
N ASP A 152 -15.93 -6.24 -11.86
CA ASP A 152 -15.07 -5.08 -12.16
C ASP A 152 -14.69 -4.31 -10.88
N GLY A 153 -14.75 -4.97 -9.72
CA GLY A 153 -14.59 -4.33 -8.43
C GLY A 153 -13.24 -3.65 -8.30
N LEU A 154 -12.16 -4.33 -8.70
CA LEU A 154 -10.80 -3.77 -8.64
C LEU A 154 -10.66 -2.53 -9.54
N GLN A 155 -11.20 -2.59 -10.76
CA GLN A 155 -11.16 -1.49 -11.72
C GLN A 155 -11.85 -0.23 -11.17
N THR A 156 -12.92 -0.41 -10.40
CA THR A 156 -13.71 0.69 -9.87
C THR A 156 -13.05 1.31 -8.64
N ILE A 157 -12.56 0.47 -7.71
CA ILE A 157 -12.03 0.95 -6.42
C ILE A 157 -10.59 1.46 -6.50
N GLN A 158 -9.74 0.83 -7.33
CA GLN A 158 -8.30 1.13 -7.31
C GLN A 158 -7.97 2.58 -7.69
N PRO A 159 -8.62 3.23 -8.67
CA PRO A 159 -8.40 4.65 -8.95
C PRO A 159 -8.69 5.56 -7.75
N LEU A 160 -9.74 5.27 -6.96
CA LEU A 160 -10.08 6.04 -5.76
C LEU A 160 -9.04 5.84 -4.66
N ILE A 161 -8.56 4.60 -4.47
CA ILE A 161 -7.46 4.30 -3.56
C ILE A 161 -6.21 5.09 -3.96
N ALA A 162 -5.85 5.09 -5.25
CA ALA A 162 -4.68 5.81 -5.74
C ALA A 162 -4.77 7.32 -5.45
N VAL A 163 -5.94 7.93 -5.68
CA VAL A 163 -6.18 9.33 -5.33
C VAL A 163 -5.96 9.57 -3.83
N GLY A 164 -6.56 8.75 -2.97
CA GLY A 164 -6.39 8.87 -1.51
C GLY A 164 -4.91 8.75 -1.08
N LEU A 165 -4.19 7.76 -1.62
CA LEU A 165 -2.76 7.58 -1.32
C LEU A 165 -1.90 8.75 -1.81
N LEU A 166 -2.18 9.29 -3.00
CA LEU A 166 -1.45 10.42 -3.60
C LEU A 166 -1.81 11.77 -2.97
N SER A 167 -2.88 11.84 -2.20
CA SER A 167 -3.30 13.03 -1.44
C SER A 167 -2.97 12.95 0.05
N SER A 168 -2.62 11.77 0.59
CA SER A 168 -2.34 11.58 2.00
C SER A 168 -0.90 11.96 2.37
N HIS A 169 -0.75 13.01 3.18
CA HIS A 169 0.56 13.45 3.66
C HIS A 169 1.29 12.39 4.48
N PRO A 170 0.68 11.68 5.46
CA PRO A 170 1.36 10.61 6.19
C PRO A 170 1.87 9.47 5.29
N ILE A 171 1.12 9.16 4.22
CA ILE A 171 1.52 8.15 3.24
C ILE A 171 2.66 8.63 2.37
N ARG A 172 2.68 9.90 1.97
CA ARG A 172 3.67 10.45 1.03
C ARG A 172 4.95 10.89 1.71
N GLU A 173 4.83 11.54 2.85
CA GLU A 173 5.90 12.16 3.61
C GLU A 173 5.88 11.60 5.05
N PRO A 174 6.27 10.32 5.22
CA PRO A 174 6.36 9.72 6.54
C PRO A 174 7.42 10.46 7.37
N THR A 175 7.22 10.47 8.69
CA THR A 175 8.15 11.11 9.63
C THR A 175 9.60 10.66 9.43
N GLN A 176 10.56 11.53 9.73
CA GLN A 176 12.00 11.29 9.45
C GLN A 176 12.49 9.94 10.03
N ASP A 177 12.02 9.58 11.22
CA ASP A 177 12.39 8.34 11.91
C ASP A 177 11.86 7.07 11.23
N PHE A 178 10.76 7.17 10.49
CA PHE A 178 10.16 6.09 9.72
C PHE A 178 10.63 6.07 8.26
N SER A 179 10.95 7.26 7.73
CA SER A 179 11.40 7.46 6.35
C SER A 179 12.62 6.60 6.00
N GLN A 180 13.52 6.35 6.96
CA GLN A 180 14.72 5.55 6.76
C GLN A 180 14.43 4.13 6.27
N PHE A 181 13.29 3.56 6.65
CA PHE A 181 12.83 2.26 6.17
C PHE A 181 12.09 2.35 4.84
N MET A 182 11.35 3.44 4.60
CA MET A 182 10.55 3.64 3.39
C MET A 182 11.39 3.86 2.12
N TRP A 183 12.58 4.45 2.27
CA TRP A 183 13.54 4.65 1.19
C TRP A 183 14.40 3.42 0.87
N LEU A 184 14.20 2.30 1.58
CA LEU A 184 14.92 1.06 1.33
C LEU A 184 14.27 0.29 0.18
N ASN A 185 15.09 -0.26 -0.72
CA ASN A 185 14.63 -1.36 -1.56
C ASN A 185 14.18 -2.51 -0.63
N ASN A 186 12.90 -2.89 -0.70
CA ASN A 186 12.20 -3.87 0.12
C ASN A 186 11.95 -3.40 1.56
N GLY A 187 11.93 -2.08 1.77
CA GLY A 187 11.70 -1.46 3.06
C GLY A 187 10.39 -1.88 3.70
N PHE A 188 9.31 -1.86 2.92
CA PHE A 188 8.00 -2.34 3.36
C PHE A 188 8.07 -3.76 3.90
N LEU A 189 8.64 -4.71 3.15
CA LEU A 189 8.72 -6.11 3.57
C LEU A 189 9.58 -6.33 4.81
N ILE A 190 10.63 -5.52 5.01
CA ILE A 190 11.40 -5.54 6.27
C ILE A 190 10.51 -5.10 7.42
N MET A 191 9.76 -4.01 7.27
CA MET A 191 8.88 -3.52 8.33
C MET A 191 7.73 -4.49 8.64
N GLU A 192 7.08 -5.04 7.61
CA GLU A 192 6.06 -6.10 7.76
C GLU A 192 6.66 -7.29 8.56
N ARG A 193 7.90 -7.68 8.27
CA ARG A 193 8.58 -8.75 9.03
C ARG A 193 8.86 -8.39 10.47
N LEU A 194 9.37 -7.19 10.73
CA LEU A 194 9.64 -6.74 12.09
C LEU A 194 8.37 -6.82 12.95
N ILE A 195 7.25 -6.31 12.42
CA ILE A 195 5.95 -6.31 13.09
C ILE A 195 5.41 -7.73 13.25
N ALA A 196 5.42 -8.55 12.19
CA ALA A 196 4.96 -9.94 12.22
C ALA A 196 5.73 -10.83 13.22
N SER A 197 6.95 -10.42 13.58
CA SER A 197 7.87 -11.16 14.45
C SER A 197 7.87 -10.75 15.92
N VAL A 198 7.05 -9.78 16.33
CA VAL A 198 6.92 -9.40 17.75
C VAL A 198 6.36 -10.60 18.54
N GLU A 199 7.06 -11.00 19.60
CA GLU A 199 6.72 -12.17 20.45
C GLU A 199 6.19 -11.75 21.82
N GLN A 200 6.76 -10.70 22.40
CA GLN A 200 6.35 -10.17 23.69
C GLN A 200 5.87 -8.74 23.50
N GLU A 201 4.59 -8.57 23.81
CA GLU A 201 3.98 -7.27 23.82
C GLU A 201 3.68 -6.84 25.25
N ASP A 202 4.40 -5.82 25.68
CA ASP A 202 4.04 -5.04 26.83
C ASP A 202 3.96 -3.60 26.34
N ALA A 203 2.74 -3.08 26.21
CA ALA A 203 2.50 -1.70 25.75
C ALA A 203 3.14 -0.65 26.66
N THR A 204 3.56 -1.03 27.88
CA THR A 204 4.27 -0.17 28.82
C THR A 204 5.79 -0.15 28.59
N GLN A 205 6.33 -1.07 27.78
CA GLN A 205 7.76 -1.12 27.48
C GLN A 205 8.12 -0.23 26.30
N GLU A 206 9.25 0.47 26.42
CA GLU A 206 9.82 1.28 25.34
C GLU A 206 10.23 0.44 24.11
N ARG A 207 10.35 -0.89 24.28
CA ARG A 207 10.88 -1.84 23.30
C ARG A 207 9.99 -3.08 23.23
N ALA A 208 9.64 -3.49 22.02
CA ALA A 208 8.99 -4.77 21.77
C ALA A 208 10.03 -5.79 21.30
N ILE A 209 10.07 -6.96 21.96
CA ILE A 209 11.01 -8.04 21.61
C ILE A 209 10.44 -8.85 20.44
N THR A 210 11.30 -9.13 19.46
CA THR A 210 10.97 -9.95 18.30
C THR A 210 11.66 -11.32 18.37
N GLY A 211 11.11 -12.29 17.65
CA GLY A 211 11.73 -13.61 17.44
C GLY A 211 12.93 -13.60 16.47
N LEU A 212 13.30 -12.44 15.93
CA LEU A 212 14.39 -12.33 14.96
C LEU A 212 15.73 -12.28 15.69
N THR A 213 16.62 -13.23 15.38
CA THR A 213 17.92 -13.36 16.05
C THR A 213 19.13 -13.04 15.18
N SER A 214 18.93 -12.80 13.88
CA SER A 214 20.02 -12.46 12.97
C SER A 214 19.58 -11.61 11.77
N VAL A 215 20.53 -10.87 11.21
CA VAL A 215 20.36 -10.13 9.94
C VAL A 215 19.91 -11.04 8.80
N SER A 216 20.41 -12.29 8.77
CA SER A 216 20.02 -13.27 7.75
C SER A 216 18.52 -13.60 7.82
N ARG A 217 17.96 -13.76 9.02
CA ARG A 217 16.52 -13.97 9.22
C ARG A 217 15.69 -12.75 8.81
N ILE A 218 16.19 -11.54 9.06
CA ILE A 218 15.55 -10.30 8.61
C ILE A 218 15.54 -10.22 7.07
N ALA A 219 16.58 -10.70 6.40
CA ALA A 219 16.71 -10.65 4.94
C ALA A 219 16.16 -11.87 4.18
N GLU A 220 15.78 -12.95 4.88
CA GLU A 220 15.35 -14.23 4.30
C GLU A 220 14.19 -14.04 3.29
N GLY A 221 14.32 -14.53 2.05
CA GLY A 221 13.27 -14.36 1.04
C GLY A 221 13.05 -12.92 0.54
N LEU A 222 13.87 -11.94 0.94
CA LEU A 222 13.91 -10.62 0.32
C LEU A 222 14.92 -10.64 -0.83
N SER A 223 14.64 -9.90 -1.91
CA SER A 223 15.62 -9.65 -2.98
C SER A 223 16.66 -8.60 -2.55
N LEU A 224 17.34 -8.86 -1.43
CA LEU A 224 18.37 -8.02 -0.84
C LEU A 224 19.66 -8.82 -0.65
N SER A 225 20.79 -8.22 -1.02
CA SER A 225 22.08 -8.78 -0.61
C SER A 225 22.24 -8.69 0.90
N ARG A 226 22.92 -9.67 1.50
CA ARG A 226 23.25 -9.67 2.94
C ARG A 226 23.95 -8.38 3.37
N THR A 227 24.86 -7.87 2.54
CA THR A 227 25.58 -6.61 2.80
C THR A 227 24.62 -5.42 2.82
N HIS A 228 23.67 -5.36 1.89
CA HIS A 228 22.68 -4.29 1.86
C HIS A 228 21.78 -4.35 3.11
N ALA A 229 21.21 -5.51 3.43
CA ALA A 229 20.38 -5.69 4.63
C ALA A 229 21.15 -5.33 5.92
N ALA A 230 22.39 -5.80 6.07
CA ALA A 230 23.22 -5.50 7.24
C ALA A 230 23.55 -4.01 7.40
N ARG A 231 23.78 -3.30 6.29
CA ARG A 231 23.97 -1.84 6.29
C ARG A 231 22.70 -1.13 6.76
N LYS A 232 21.54 -1.55 6.28
CA LYS A 232 20.27 -0.89 6.62
C LYS A 232 19.83 -1.11 8.06
N ILE A 233 20.04 -2.33 8.56
CA ILE A 233 19.82 -2.61 9.98
C ILE A 233 20.78 -1.75 10.84
N ARG A 234 22.04 -1.51 10.41
CA ARG A 234 22.92 -0.56 11.15
C ARG A 234 22.38 0.87 11.17
N GLU A 235 21.86 1.35 10.05
CA GLU A 235 21.28 2.70 9.97
C GLU A 235 20.09 2.84 10.93
N ALA A 236 19.20 1.84 10.95
CA ALA A 236 18.07 1.80 11.88
C ALA A 236 18.47 1.59 13.35
N GLU A 237 19.54 0.81 13.62
CA GLU A 237 20.14 0.69 14.96
C GLU A 237 20.69 2.05 15.44
N ALA A 238 21.40 2.78 14.57
CA ALA A 238 21.96 4.09 14.89
C ALA A 238 20.88 5.16 15.14
N ALA A 239 19.71 5.02 14.48
CA ALA A 239 18.54 5.86 14.69
C ALA A 239 17.71 5.46 15.93
N GLY A 240 18.02 4.34 16.58
CA GLY A 240 17.29 3.86 17.76
C GLY A 240 15.94 3.20 17.45
N SER A 241 15.59 2.99 16.18
CA SER A 241 14.33 2.35 15.77
C SER A 241 14.30 0.85 16.08
N LEU A 242 15.48 0.22 16.17
CA LEU A 242 15.64 -1.17 16.55
C LEU A 242 17.00 -1.40 17.22
N GLY A 243 17.18 -2.58 17.79
CA GLY A 243 18.46 -3.00 18.33
C GLY A 243 18.46 -4.44 18.77
N TRP A 244 19.51 -4.83 19.49
CA TRP A 244 19.70 -6.20 19.96
C TRP A 244 19.68 -6.21 21.49
N GLU A 245 19.13 -7.25 22.12
CA GLU A 245 19.18 -7.40 23.58
C GLU A 245 20.61 -7.60 24.10
N GLY A 246 21.49 -8.13 23.25
CA GLY A 246 22.90 -8.35 23.57
C GLY A 246 23.76 -8.27 22.33
N GLN A 247 24.50 -9.35 22.04
CA GLN A 247 25.40 -9.35 20.89
C GLN A 247 24.61 -9.26 19.57
N ARG A 248 24.99 -8.29 18.75
CA ARG A 248 24.44 -8.04 17.42
C ARG A 248 24.43 -9.30 16.56
N GLY A 249 23.24 -9.63 16.03
CA GLY A 249 23.04 -10.79 15.15
C GLY A 249 23.20 -12.16 15.83
N ARG A 250 23.25 -12.19 17.17
CA ARG A 250 23.34 -13.40 18.00
C ARG A 250 22.44 -13.36 19.23
N SER A 251 21.60 -12.35 19.35
CA SER A 251 20.60 -12.16 20.41
C SER A 251 19.26 -11.77 19.77
N ARG A 252 18.18 -11.67 20.54
CA ARG A 252 16.90 -11.24 19.97
C ARG A 252 16.97 -9.76 19.59
N LEU A 253 16.34 -9.44 18.47
CA LEU A 253 16.13 -8.09 18.01
C LEU A 253 14.93 -7.49 18.74
N TRP A 254 15.01 -6.23 19.11
CA TRP A 254 13.88 -5.44 19.57
C TRP A 254 13.62 -4.29 18.61
N ILE A 255 12.37 -3.81 18.58
CA ILE A 255 11.96 -2.59 17.87
C ILE A 255 11.43 -1.56 18.86
N SER A 256 11.65 -0.27 18.60
CA SER A 256 11.18 0.79 19.49
C SER A 256 9.67 0.95 19.43
N ASN A 257 9.06 1.42 20.51
CA ASN A 257 7.63 1.72 20.53
C ASN A 257 7.29 2.85 19.54
N GLN A 258 8.20 3.82 19.35
CA GLN A 258 8.03 4.88 18.36
C GLN A 258 7.94 4.32 16.93
N PHE A 259 8.83 3.39 16.55
CA PHE A 259 8.77 2.73 15.24
C PHE A 259 7.44 2.01 15.04
N ARG A 260 7.00 1.24 16.05
CA ARG A 260 5.71 0.53 16.01
C ARG A 260 4.53 1.49 15.84
N HIS A 261 4.50 2.54 16.63
CA HIS A 261 3.42 3.54 16.58
C HIS A 261 3.35 4.18 15.18
N GLN A 262 4.48 4.60 14.62
CA GLN A 262 4.53 5.15 13.26
C GLN A 262 4.09 4.15 12.20
N PHE A 263 4.50 2.88 12.32
CA PHE A 263 4.03 1.81 11.43
C PHE A 263 2.50 1.68 11.48
N LEU A 264 1.93 1.62 12.68
CA LEU A 264 0.49 1.50 12.90
C LEU A 264 -0.27 2.71 12.35
N LEU A 265 0.21 3.94 12.56
CA LEU A 265 -0.41 5.14 12.01
C LEU A 265 -0.50 5.11 10.48
N ILE A 266 0.57 4.65 9.81
CA ILE A 266 0.61 4.53 8.34
C ILE A 266 -0.30 3.41 7.84
N GLN A 267 -0.36 2.28 8.55
CA GLN A 267 -1.29 1.20 8.20
C GLN A 267 -2.75 1.65 8.39
N ALA A 268 -3.05 2.37 9.48
CA ALA A 268 -4.38 2.89 9.75
C ALA A 268 -4.82 3.89 8.68
N GLU A 269 -3.93 4.82 8.29
CA GLU A 269 -4.20 5.78 7.23
C GLU A 269 -4.50 5.08 5.90
N LYS A 270 -3.68 4.08 5.54
CA LYS A 270 -3.88 3.28 4.33
C LYS A 270 -5.22 2.53 4.36
N LEU A 271 -5.57 1.91 5.48
CA LEU A 271 -6.83 1.19 5.64
C LEU A 271 -8.05 2.13 5.60
N ALA A 272 -7.95 3.31 6.20
CA ALA A 272 -9.00 4.34 6.12
C ALA A 272 -9.23 4.81 4.68
N ILE A 273 -8.16 5.02 3.90
CA ILE A 273 -8.24 5.35 2.47
C ILE A 273 -8.93 4.23 1.68
N ILE A 274 -8.58 2.97 1.97
CA ILE A 274 -9.16 1.80 1.31
C ILE A 274 -10.65 1.67 1.65
N ASP A 275 -11.02 1.85 2.92
CA ASP A 275 -12.40 1.77 3.36
C ASP A 275 -13.26 2.90 2.77
N ALA A 276 -12.73 4.12 2.74
CA ALA A 276 -13.40 5.26 2.10
C ALA A 276 -13.62 5.05 0.59
N ALA A 277 -12.65 4.45 -0.11
CA ALA A 277 -12.81 4.08 -1.51
C ALA A 277 -13.84 2.95 -1.68
N PHE A 278 -13.84 1.96 -0.77
CA PHE A 278 -14.80 0.86 -0.77
C PHE A 278 -16.24 1.36 -0.61
N GLU A 279 -16.49 2.19 0.41
CA GLU A 279 -17.81 2.75 0.68
C GLU A 279 -18.34 3.56 -0.52
N GLN A 280 -17.48 4.31 -1.22
CA GLN A 280 -17.89 5.05 -2.42
C GLN A 280 -18.31 4.14 -3.59
N CYS A 281 -17.69 2.96 -3.72
CA CYS A 281 -17.97 2.04 -4.82
C CYS A 281 -19.09 1.05 -4.51
N PHE A 282 -19.20 0.60 -3.26
CA PHE A 282 -20.03 -0.54 -2.86
C PHE A 282 -20.94 -0.24 -1.67
N GLY A 283 -20.80 0.94 -1.04
CA GLY A 283 -21.73 1.39 -0.02
C GLY A 283 -23.14 1.54 -0.60
N SER A 284 -24.14 1.38 0.25
CA SER A 284 -25.52 1.60 -0.18
C SER A 284 -25.68 3.05 -0.67
N PRO A 285 -26.35 3.31 -1.80
CA PRO A 285 -26.61 4.68 -2.22
C PRO A 285 -27.36 5.40 -1.09
N GLN A 286 -26.78 6.49 -0.59
CA GLN A 286 -27.51 7.40 0.29
C GLN A 286 -28.78 7.80 -0.46
N LEU A 287 -29.94 7.41 0.08
CA LEU A 287 -31.23 7.93 -0.38
C LEU A 287 -31.10 9.46 -0.42
N PRO A 288 -31.50 10.11 -1.52
CA PRO A 288 -31.49 11.57 -1.57
C PRO A 288 -32.28 12.09 -0.38
N VAL A 289 -31.66 12.99 0.41
CA VAL A 289 -32.34 13.75 1.45
C VAL A 289 -33.56 14.38 0.79
N PRO A 290 -34.80 14.15 1.29
CA PRO A 290 -35.96 14.80 0.72
C PRO A 290 -35.71 16.31 0.74
N GLU A 291 -35.73 16.95 -0.42
CA GLU A 291 -35.80 18.40 -0.50
C GLU A 291 -36.96 18.83 0.40
N LEU A 292 -36.66 19.65 1.40
CA LEU A 292 -37.68 20.33 2.18
C LEU A 292 -38.53 21.10 1.18
N GLU A 293 -39.75 20.61 0.93
CA GLU A 293 -40.76 21.34 0.19
C GLU A 293 -40.88 22.73 0.81
N ASN A 294 -40.40 23.72 0.06
CA ASN A 294 -40.70 25.12 0.31
C ASN A 294 -42.22 25.27 0.19
N ASN A 295 -42.90 25.20 1.34
CA ASN A 295 -44.27 25.63 1.46
C ASN A 295 -44.30 27.09 1.97
N PRO A 296 -44.53 28.07 1.08
CA PRO A 296 -45.11 29.32 1.49
C PRO A 296 -46.52 29.43 0.91
N ARG A 297 -47.54 29.23 1.74
CA ARG A 297 -48.54 30.27 2.10
C ARG A 297 -49.83 29.67 2.69
N ILE A 298 -49.97 29.85 3.99
CA ILE A 298 -51.22 30.30 4.65
C ILE A 298 -50.71 31.46 5.53
N ILE A 299 -51.14 32.71 5.46
CA ILE A 299 -52.40 33.39 5.82
C ILE A 299 -52.12 34.85 5.34
N SER A 300 -52.98 35.62 4.67
CA SER A 300 -54.33 36.11 4.97
C SER A 300 -55.00 36.64 3.70
#